data_AF-J0PYI3-F1
#
_entry.id   AF-J0PYI3-F1
#
_cell.length_a   1.000
_cell.length_b   1.000
_cell.length_c   1.000
_cell.angle_alpha   90.00
_cell.angle_beta   90.00
_cell.angle_gamma   90.00
#
_symmetry.space_group_name_H-M   'P 1'
#
loop_
_entity.id
_entity.type
_entity.pdbx_description
1 polymer ?
#
loop_
_entity_poly.entity_id
_entity_poly.type
_entity_poly.pdbx_seq_one_letter_code
_entity_poly.pdbx_strand_id
1 'polypeptide(L)'
;MKNEGKNGHWFSPLQLHVIPHIGKLPIEKLTDNIIRNVLAPLWHEKADTERKALNRINIFLKYATDLGLDVDLQACMKARALLGKPPATSKNIPTMPWQEVPAFINT
;
A
#
# COMPACT_ATOMS: atom_id res chain seq x y z
N MET A 1 -7.92 13.00 10.41
CA MET A 1 -7.05 11.95 10.99
C MET A 1 -6.21 12.56 12.11
N LYS A 2 -5.88 11.80 13.16
CA LYS A 2 -5.07 12.30 14.29
C LYS A 2 -3.67 12.70 13.76
N ASN A 3 -3.21 13.92 14.08
CA ASN A 3 -1.92 14.50 13.64
C ASN A 3 -1.62 14.40 12.13
N GLU A 4 -2.61 14.68 11.26
CA GLU A 4 -2.43 14.65 9.79
C GLU A 4 -1.84 13.34 9.24
N GLY A 5 -2.03 12.22 9.96
CA GLY A 5 -1.49 10.93 9.54
C GLY A 5 -0.01 10.71 9.85
N LYS A 6 0.68 11.65 10.52
CA LYS A 6 2.08 11.49 10.99
C LYS A 6 2.26 10.24 11.88
N ASN A 7 1.29 9.98 12.77
CA ASN A 7 1.34 8.82 13.67
C ASN A 7 0.85 7.52 13.02
N GLY A 8 0.16 7.60 11.87
CA GLY A 8 -0.47 6.46 11.21
C GLY A 8 0.30 5.94 10.01
N HIS A 9 1.46 6.52 9.69
CA HIS A 9 2.28 6.25 8.50
C HIS A 9 1.44 6.05 7.23
N TRP A 10 0.33 6.79 7.10
CA TRP A 10 -0.64 6.56 6.03
C TRP A 10 -0.03 6.82 4.66
N PHE A 11 0.76 7.89 4.58
CA PHE A 11 1.39 8.38 3.36
C PHE A 11 2.73 7.70 3.04
N SER A 12 3.34 7.02 4.02
CA SER A 12 4.68 6.45 3.88
C SER A 12 4.80 5.45 2.71
N PRO A 13 3.86 4.50 2.49
CA PRO A 13 3.94 3.58 1.35
C PRO A 13 3.93 4.30 0.00
N LEU A 14 3.17 5.39 -0.11
CA LEU A 14 3.09 6.18 -1.34
C LEU A 14 4.40 6.94 -1.58
N GLN A 15 4.88 7.64 -0.55
CA GLN A 15 6.08 8.45 -0.63
C GLN A 15 7.33 7.65 -0.98
N LEU A 16 7.48 6.46 -0.39
CA LEU A 16 8.67 5.65 -0.56
C LEU A 16 8.64 4.79 -1.83
N HIS A 17 7.46 4.32 -2.26
CA HIS A 17 7.39 3.30 -3.30
C HIS A 17 6.60 3.71 -4.54
N VAL A 18 5.60 4.59 -4.42
CA VAL A 18 4.71 4.92 -5.55
C VAL A 18 5.13 6.22 -6.23
N ILE A 19 5.23 7.31 -5.45
CA ILE A 19 5.53 8.66 -5.95
C ILE A 19 6.88 8.73 -6.71
N PRO A 20 7.96 8.06 -6.28
CA PRO A 20 9.23 8.10 -7.04
C PRO A 20 9.11 7.59 -8.47
N HIS A 21 8.15 6.69 -8.74
CA HIS A 21 7.97 6.08 -10.05
C HIS A 21 6.94 6.79 -10.91
N ILE A 22 5.82 7.23 -10.33
CA ILE A 22 4.68 7.80 -11.09
C ILE A 22 4.32 9.25 -10.73
N GLY A 23 5.09 9.91 -9.86
CA GLY A 23 4.75 11.24 -9.35
C GLY A 23 4.71 12.37 -10.39
N LYS A 24 5.29 12.15 -11.58
CA LYS A 24 5.21 13.10 -12.72
C LYS A 24 4.12 12.75 -13.73
N LEU A 25 3.45 11.60 -13.56
CA LEU A 25 2.43 11.13 -14.48
C LEU A 25 1.07 11.77 -14.11
N PRO A 26 0.33 12.34 -15.09
CA PRO A 26 -1.05 12.75 -14.86
C PRO A 26 -1.91 11.56 -14.43
N ILE A 27 -2.83 11.78 -13.48
CA ILE A 27 -3.65 10.70 -12.92
C ILE A 27 -4.52 10.01 -13.98
N GLU A 28 -4.96 10.73 -15.00
CA GLU A 28 -5.76 10.23 -16.13
C GLU A 28 -4.98 9.22 -17.00
N LYS A 29 -3.65 9.32 -17.01
CA LYS A 29 -2.77 8.39 -17.74
C LYS A 29 -2.39 7.17 -16.91
N LEU A 30 -2.90 7.05 -15.69
CA LEU A 30 -2.58 5.93 -14.82
C LEU A 30 -3.31 4.67 -15.27
N THR A 31 -2.58 3.76 -15.91
CA THR A 31 -3.10 2.46 -16.35
C THR A 31 -2.81 1.35 -15.33
N ASP A 32 -3.56 0.27 -15.42
CA ASP A 32 -3.39 -0.96 -14.65
C ASP A 32 -1.97 -1.54 -14.77
N ASN A 33 -1.37 -1.52 -15.97
CA ASN A 33 -0.02 -2.01 -16.18
C ASN A 33 1.05 -1.14 -15.47
N ILE A 34 0.85 0.19 -15.42
CA ILE A 34 1.75 1.08 -14.68
C ILE A 34 1.68 0.78 -13.18
N ILE A 35 0.47 0.63 -12.62
CA ILE A 35 0.29 0.26 -11.22
C ILE A 35 0.95 -1.10 -10.93
N ARG A 36 0.74 -2.10 -11.80
CA ARG A 36 1.38 -3.42 -11.68
C ARG A 36 2.90 -3.32 -11.70
N ASN A 37 3.50 -2.52 -12.58
CA ASN A 37 4.95 -2.36 -12.67
C ASN A 37 5.55 -1.76 -11.39
N VAL A 38 4.89 -0.76 -10.81
CA VAL A 38 5.32 -0.12 -9.56
C VAL A 38 5.22 -1.08 -8.37
N LEU A 39 4.19 -1.91 -8.34
CA LEU A 39 3.91 -2.80 -7.20
C LEU A 39 4.58 -4.17 -7.32
N ALA A 40 5.01 -4.59 -8.51
CA ALA A 40 5.63 -5.90 -8.73
C ALA A 40 6.84 -6.19 -7.82
N PRO A 41 7.77 -5.24 -7.55
CA PRO A 41 8.86 -5.49 -6.61
C PRO A 41 8.37 -5.71 -5.16
N LEU A 42 7.37 -4.92 -4.74
CA LEU A 42 6.79 -5.02 -3.39
C LEU A 42 5.97 -6.29 -3.20
N TRP A 43 5.38 -6.82 -4.27
CA TRP A 43 4.57 -8.03 -4.24
C TRP A 43 5.32 -9.24 -3.69
N HIS A 44 6.61 -9.36 -4.03
CA HIS A 44 7.45 -10.46 -3.59
C HIS A 44 8.14 -10.20 -2.25
N GLU A 45 8.59 -8.98 -1.99
CA GLU A 45 9.36 -8.67 -0.78
C GLU A 45 8.48 -8.26 0.41
N LYS A 46 7.45 -7.43 0.17
CA LYS A 46 6.69 -6.71 1.20
C LYS A 46 5.21 -6.63 0.84
N ALA A 47 4.55 -7.79 0.76
CA ALA A 47 3.14 -7.90 0.35
C ALA A 47 2.17 -7.03 1.17
N ASP A 48 2.40 -6.82 2.47
CA ASP A 48 1.57 -5.92 3.27
C ASP A 48 1.73 -4.44 2.87
N THR A 49 2.95 -4.05 2.50
CA THR A 49 3.25 -2.69 2.02
C THR A 49 2.64 -2.45 0.64
N GLU A 50 2.72 -3.45 -0.25
CA GLU A 50 2.02 -3.43 -1.54
C GLU A 50 0.52 -3.23 -1.35
N ARG A 51 -0.12 -4.05 -0.51
CA ARG A 51 -1.57 -3.99 -0.26
C ARG A 51 -1.97 -2.62 0.27
N LYS A 52 -1.18 -2.05 1.18
CA LYS A 52 -1.39 -0.70 1.70
C LYS A 52 -1.28 0.32 0.56
N ALA A 53 -0.22 0.27 -0.26
CA ALA A 53 -0.02 1.17 -1.38
C ALA A 53 -1.16 1.11 -2.41
N LEU A 54 -1.57 -0.10 -2.82
CA LEU A 54 -2.69 -0.32 -3.75
C LEU A 54 -4.00 0.29 -3.21
N ASN A 55 -4.30 0.05 -1.92
CA ASN A 55 -5.47 0.64 -1.26
C ASN A 55 -5.42 2.17 -1.23
N ARG A 56 -4.22 2.78 -1.12
CA ARG A 56 -4.08 4.23 -1.18
C ARG A 56 -4.29 4.78 -2.58
N ILE A 57 -3.72 4.14 -3.60
CA ILE A 57 -3.92 4.52 -5.00
C ILE A 57 -5.42 4.51 -5.34
N ASN A 58 -6.14 3.47 -4.90
CA ASN A 58 -7.58 3.37 -5.12
C ASN A 58 -8.36 4.54 -4.50
N ILE A 59 -7.93 5.07 -3.35
CA ILE A 59 -8.58 6.24 -2.73
C ILE A 59 -8.36 7.50 -3.57
N PHE A 60 -7.16 7.70 -4.14
CA PHE A 60 -6.92 8.83 -5.03
C PHE A 60 -7.69 8.72 -6.34
N LEU A 61 -7.80 7.51 -6.90
CA LEU A 61 -8.60 7.28 -8.11
C LEU A 61 -10.06 7.64 -7.89
N LYS A 62 -10.65 7.22 -6.76
CA LYS A 62 -12.02 7.61 -6.39
C LYS A 62 -12.19 9.12 -6.29
N TYR A 63 -11.27 9.79 -5.60
CA TYR A 63 -11.29 11.25 -5.48
C TYR A 63 -11.14 11.95 -6.84
N ALA A 64 -10.29 11.42 -7.73
CA ALA A 64 -10.13 11.94 -9.08
C ALA A 64 -11.41 11.78 -9.91
N THR A 65 -12.13 10.66 -9.77
CA THR A 65 -13.45 10.47 -10.38
C THR A 65 -14.47 11.47 -9.83
N ASP A 66 -14.51 11.67 -8.50
CA ASP A 66 -15.42 12.63 -7.87
C ASP A 66 -15.14 14.09 -8.32
N LEU A 67 -13.88 14.38 -8.68
CA LEU A 67 -13.47 15.66 -9.27
C LEU A 67 -13.84 15.79 -10.77
N GLY A 68 -14.33 14.71 -11.39
CA GLY A 68 -14.72 14.68 -12.80
C GLY A 68 -13.58 14.38 -13.77
N LEU A 69 -12.44 13.86 -13.29
CA LEU A 69 -11.33 13.45 -14.16
C LEU A 69 -11.62 12.08 -14.78
N ASP A 70 -11.14 11.87 -16.01
CA ASP A 70 -11.29 10.60 -16.71
C ASP A 70 -10.27 9.58 -16.18
N VAL A 71 -10.72 8.73 -15.26
CA VAL A 71 -9.88 7.72 -14.59
C VAL A 71 -10.58 6.37 -14.51
N ASP A 72 -9.82 5.29 -14.72
CA ASP A 72 -10.34 3.93 -14.59
C ASP A 72 -10.36 3.48 -13.12
N LEU A 73 -11.55 3.48 -12.50
CA LEU A 73 -11.78 2.97 -11.15
C LEU A 73 -11.39 1.48 -11.00
N GLN A 74 -11.41 0.71 -12.08
CA GLN A 74 -11.05 -0.71 -12.09
C GLN A 74 -9.55 -0.94 -12.23
N ALA A 75 -8.73 0.10 -12.46
CA ALA A 75 -7.30 -0.04 -12.70
C ALA A 75 -6.58 -0.77 -11.56
N CYS A 76 -6.93 -0.48 -10.30
CA CYS A 76 -6.37 -1.18 -9.13
C CYS A 76 -6.76 -2.66 -9.07
N MET A 77 -8.00 -2.99 -9.46
CA MET A 77 -8.47 -4.38 -9.47
C MET A 77 -7.80 -5.18 -10.59
N LYS A 78 -7.69 -4.60 -11.79
CA LYS A 78 -6.98 -5.17 -12.93
C LYS A 78 -5.49 -5.38 -12.61
N ALA A 79 -4.82 -4.38 -12.04
CA ALA A 79 -3.42 -4.48 -11.62
C ALA A 79 -3.20 -5.63 -10.63
N ARG A 80 -4.10 -5.81 -9.66
CA ARG A 80 -4.04 -6.93 -8.72
C ARG A 80 -4.26 -8.28 -9.40
N ALA A 81 -5.18 -8.36 -10.36
CA ALA A 81 -5.37 -9.57 -11.15
C ALA A 81 -4.12 -9.94 -11.97
N LEU A 82 -3.42 -8.94 -12.52
CA LEU A 82 -2.15 -9.13 -13.25
C LEU A 82 -1.00 -9.60 -12.34
N LEU A 83 -0.98 -9.20 -11.07
CA LEU A 83 0.01 -9.67 -10.07
C LEU A 83 -0.25 -11.10 -9.60
N GLY A 84 -1.48 -11.61 -9.75
CA GLY A 84 -1.85 -12.98 -9.44
C GLY A 84 -2.06 -13.25 -7.94
N LYS A 85 -1.72 -14.47 -7.50
CA LYS A 85 -1.87 -14.90 -6.10
C LYS A 85 -0.71 -14.37 -5.25
N PRO A 86 -0.96 -13.70 -4.11
CA PRO A 86 0.11 -13.22 -3.25
C PRO A 86 0.90 -14.40 -2.66
N PRO A 87 2.24 -14.34 -2.65
CA PRO A 87 3.07 -15.43 -2.13
C PRO A 87 3.07 -15.48 -0.59
N ALA A 88 2.76 -14.37 0.08
CA ALA A 88 2.88 -14.25 1.52
C ALA A 88 1.65 -14.77 2.28
N THR A 89 1.89 -15.65 3.26
CA THR A 89 0.90 -16.04 4.26
C THR A 89 1.16 -15.26 5.55
N SER A 90 0.12 -14.62 6.10
CA SER A 90 0.22 -13.89 7.36
C SER A 90 0.52 -14.85 8.50
N LYS A 91 1.60 -14.61 9.24
CA LYS A 91 1.92 -15.33 10.49
C LYS A 91 1.68 -14.39 11.67
N ASN A 92 1.03 -14.90 12.71
CA ASN A 92 0.87 -14.14 13.94
C ASN A 92 2.24 -13.94 14.59
N ILE A 93 2.49 -12.72 15.08
CA ILE A 93 3.68 -12.45 15.88
C ILE A 93 3.45 -13.06 17.26
N PRO A 94 4.34 -13.96 17.75
CA PRO A 94 4.17 -14.56 19.06
C PRO A 94 4.29 -13.49 20.15
N THR A 95 3.38 -13.53 21.11
CA THR A 95 3.42 -12.67 22.29
C THR A 95 4.32 -13.29 23.35
N MET A 96 5.08 -12.46 24.08
CA MET A 96 5.80 -12.90 25.27
C MET A 96 4.80 -13.39 26.35
N PRO A 97 5.01 -14.54 26.98
CA PRO A 97 4.23 -14.97 28.14
C PRO A 97 4.29 -13.91 29.25
N TRP A 98 3.16 -13.63 29.90
CA TRP A 98 3.08 -12.56 30.89
C TRP A 98 4.04 -12.76 32.08
N GLN A 99 4.43 -14.00 32.37
CA GLN A 99 5.40 -14.31 33.43
C GLN A 99 6.82 -13.82 33.14
N GLU A 100 7.20 -13.68 31.86
CA GLU A 100 8.55 -13.30 31.44
C GLU A 100 8.74 -11.78 31.38
N VAL A 101 7.65 -11.01 31.42
CA VAL A 101 7.65 -9.55 31.33
C VAL A 101 8.43 -8.88 32.48
N PRO A 102 8.31 -9.28 33.77
CA PRO A 102 9.06 -8.65 34.86
C PRO A 102 10.58 -8.81 34.72
N ALA A 103 11.04 -9.93 34.15
CA ALA A 103 12.47 -10.16 33.93
C ALA A 103 13.02 -9.27 32.80
N PHE A 104 12.24 -9.07 31.73
CA PHE A 104 12.61 -8.23 30.60
C PHE A 104 12.74 -6.74 30.95
N ILE A 105 11.85 -6.21 31.81
CA ILE A 105 11.83 -4.78 32.17
C ILE A 105 12.95 -4.41 33.15
N ASN A 106 13.44 -5.35 33.95
CA ASN A 106 14.48 -5.11 34.95
C ASN A 106 15.92 -5.23 34.38
N THR A 107 16.07 -5.35 33.06
CA THR A 107 17.38 -5.40 32.37
C THR A 107 17.64 -4.06 31.68
#